data_AF-A0A7K3W7H8-F1
#
_entry.id   AF-A0A7K3W7H8-F1
#
_cell.length_a   1.000
_cell.length_b   1.000
_cell.length_c   1.000
_cell.angle_alpha   90.00
_cell.angle_beta   90.00
_cell.angle_gamma   90.00
#
_symmetry.space_group_name_H-M   'P 1'
#
loop_
_entity.id
_entity.type
_entity.pdbx_description
1 polymer ?
#
loop_
_entity_poly.entity_id
_entity_poly.type
_entity_poly.pdbx_seq_one_letter_code
_entity_poly.pdbx_strand_id
1 'polypeptide(L)'
;GSYETNDESEGCTVRRIDTGQYLIEGCHGLNAEAIWGGVDGGFEIPSDRNKQPLVWLDYEVNADGSVLVKTYHRAHPEAPTFARNERQGISDGDPVDIPRDQFVSVRVEMPGDSLYNQKLRAVELILAADEGE
;
A
#
# COMPACT_ATOMS: atom_id res chain seq x y z
N GLY A 1 -10.62 6.00 -7.10
CA GLY A 1 -9.91 4.76 -7.45
C GLY A 1 -10.69 3.58 -6.93
N SER A 2 -10.29 2.38 -7.32
CA SER A 2 -10.62 1.13 -6.63
C SER A 2 -9.43 0.70 -5.77
N TYR A 3 -9.62 -0.33 -4.96
CA TYR A 3 -8.55 -1.06 -4.29
C TYR A 3 -8.83 -2.55 -4.41
N GLU A 4 -7.79 -3.35 -4.23
CA GLU A 4 -7.86 -4.81 -4.21
C GLU A 4 -7.07 -5.31 -3.01
N THR A 5 -7.51 -6.43 -2.43
CA THR A 5 -6.83 -7.14 -1.34
C THR A 5 -6.47 -8.54 -1.82
N ASN A 6 -5.35 -9.08 -1.35
CA ASN A 6 -5.06 -10.51 -1.50
C ASN A 6 -5.72 -11.31 -0.36
N ASP A 7 -5.52 -12.64 -0.35
CA ASP A 7 -6.10 -13.52 0.66
C ASP A 7 -5.64 -13.17 2.09
N GLU A 8 -4.37 -12.80 2.26
CA GLU A 8 -3.80 -12.49 3.59
C GLU A 8 -4.33 -11.18 4.16
N SER A 9 -4.56 -10.19 3.29
CA SER A 9 -5.11 -8.87 3.63
C SER A 9 -6.63 -8.81 3.56
N GLU A 10 -7.32 -9.94 3.46
CA GLU A 10 -8.77 -10.01 3.50
C GLU A 10 -9.30 -9.36 4.79
N GLY A 11 -10.25 -8.44 4.64
CA GLY A 11 -10.80 -7.63 5.73
C GLY A 11 -10.21 -6.21 5.79
N CYS A 12 -9.14 -5.93 5.06
CA CYS A 12 -8.68 -4.55 4.87
C CYS A 12 -9.63 -3.75 3.97
N THR A 13 -9.77 -2.47 4.28
CA THR A 13 -10.52 -1.52 3.45
C THR A 13 -9.67 -0.30 3.14
N VAL A 14 -9.81 0.25 1.93
CA VAL A 14 -9.12 1.48 1.52
C VAL A 14 -10.13 2.55 1.16
N ARG A 15 -9.98 3.74 1.75
CA ARG A 15 -10.84 4.90 1.47
C ARG A 15 -9.99 6.10 1.07
N ARG A 16 -10.34 6.74 -0.04
CA ARG A 16 -9.81 8.07 -0.39
C ARG A 16 -10.47 9.12 0.50
N ILE A 17 -9.69 9.76 1.35
CA ILE A 17 -10.19 10.78 2.30
C ILE A 17 -9.96 12.20 1.80
N ASP A 18 -8.93 12.41 0.97
CA ASP A 18 -8.64 13.67 0.28
C ASP A 18 -7.81 13.40 -0.99
N THR A 19 -7.48 14.45 -1.74
CA THR A 19 -6.60 14.38 -2.91
C THR A 19 -5.22 13.88 -2.51
N GLY A 20 -4.84 12.75 -3.09
CA GLY A 20 -3.60 12.07 -2.76
C GLY A 20 -3.57 11.50 -1.34
N GLN A 21 -4.70 11.34 -0.66
CA GLN A 21 -4.74 10.77 0.69
C GLN A 21 -5.67 9.56 0.76
N TYR A 22 -5.11 8.42 1.17
CA TYR A 22 -5.78 7.13 1.22
C TYR A 22 -5.58 6.49 2.59
N LEU A 23 -6.69 6.21 3.28
CA LEU A 23 -6.67 5.53 4.58
C LEU A 23 -6.92 4.04 4.38
N ILE A 24 -6.03 3.22 4.94
CA ILE A 24 -6.10 1.76 4.97
C ILE A 24 -6.47 1.34 6.40
N GLU A 25 -7.55 0.60 6.55
CA GLU A 25 -8.09 0.14 7.83
C GLU A 25 -8.19 -1.39 7.82
N GLY A 26 -8.19 -2.03 9.00
CA GLY A 26 -8.24 -3.50 9.15
C GLY A 26 -6.87 -4.17 9.29
N CYS A 27 -5.79 -3.38 9.31
CA CYS A 27 -4.41 -3.82 9.53
C CYS A 27 -3.80 -3.27 10.83
N HIS A 28 -2.57 -3.68 11.13
CA HIS A 28 -1.75 -3.27 12.27
C HIS A 28 -0.46 -2.58 11.79
N GLY A 29 -0.60 -1.57 10.93
CA GLY A 29 0.53 -0.85 10.35
C GLY A 29 1.14 -1.53 9.12
N LEU A 30 2.39 -1.19 8.82
CA LEU A 30 3.15 -1.78 7.72
C LEU A 30 3.75 -3.12 8.13
N ASN A 31 3.85 -4.03 7.17
CA ASN A 31 4.57 -5.28 7.38
C ASN A 31 6.07 -4.99 7.56
N ALA A 32 6.66 -5.45 8.66
CA ALA A 32 8.01 -5.10 9.09
C ALA A 32 9.10 -6.08 8.59
N GLU A 33 8.78 -7.05 7.74
CA GLU A 33 9.78 -8.01 7.28
C GLU A 33 10.90 -7.34 6.46
N ALA A 34 12.14 -7.71 6.75
CA ALA A 34 13.32 -7.11 6.13
C ALA A 34 13.39 -7.31 4.60
N ILE A 35 12.77 -8.37 4.08
CA ILE A 35 12.71 -8.67 2.64
C ILE A 35 11.88 -7.62 1.90
N TRP A 36 10.99 -6.93 2.61
CA TRP A 36 10.12 -5.88 2.09
C TRP A 36 10.59 -4.50 2.55
N GLY A 37 11.90 -4.29 2.62
CA GLY A 37 12.53 -3.02 2.96
C GLY A 37 12.38 -2.59 4.43
N GLY A 38 12.03 -3.52 5.32
CA GLY A 38 11.99 -3.30 6.77
C GLY A 38 10.86 -2.37 7.20
N VAL A 39 11.05 -1.65 8.30
CA VAL A 39 10.00 -0.83 8.94
C VAL A 39 9.37 0.24 8.03
N ASP A 40 10.08 0.68 6.98
CA ASP A 40 9.66 1.72 6.04
C ASP A 40 9.42 1.20 4.61
N GLY A 41 9.61 -0.09 4.36
CA GLY A 41 9.76 -0.62 2.99
C GLY A 41 8.50 -1.19 2.34
N GLY A 42 7.36 -1.13 3.02
CA GLY A 42 6.12 -1.78 2.60
C GLY A 42 5.44 -1.22 1.34
N PHE A 43 6.10 -0.37 0.54
CA PHE A 43 5.49 0.32 -0.59
C PHE A 43 6.13 -0.03 -1.92
N GLU A 44 5.30 -0.24 -2.93
CA GLU A 44 5.71 -0.25 -4.34
C GLU A 44 5.09 0.97 -5.04
N ILE A 45 5.94 1.91 -5.45
CA ILE A 45 5.52 3.16 -6.08
C ILE A 45 5.55 3.00 -7.61
N PRO A 46 4.50 3.40 -8.34
CA PRO A 46 4.46 3.25 -9.78
C PRO A 46 5.53 4.10 -10.45
N SER A 47 6.16 3.55 -11.49
CA SER A 47 7.27 4.18 -12.21
C SER A 47 7.01 4.25 -13.70
N ASP A 48 7.60 5.25 -14.37
CA ASP A 48 7.54 5.38 -15.82
C ASP A 48 8.46 4.38 -16.55
N ARG A 49 8.48 4.45 -17.89
CA ARG A 49 9.35 3.62 -18.75
C ARG A 49 10.85 3.76 -18.48
N ASN A 50 11.27 4.84 -17.81
CA ASN A 50 12.66 5.12 -17.46
C ASN A 50 12.96 4.73 -16.00
N LYS A 51 12.04 4.03 -15.32
CA LYS A 51 12.13 3.69 -13.89
C LYS A 51 12.14 4.92 -12.97
N GLN A 52 11.53 6.02 -13.40
CA GLN A 52 11.36 7.20 -12.56
C GLN A 52 10.02 7.10 -11.82
N PRO A 53 9.99 7.19 -10.48
CA PRO A 53 8.73 7.11 -9.73
C PRO A 53 7.78 8.26 -10.08
N LEU A 54 6.50 7.97 -10.29
CA LEU A 54 5.52 8.96 -10.76
C LEU A 54 5.02 9.90 -9.66
N VAL A 55 5.13 9.46 -8.41
CA VAL A 55 4.72 10.20 -7.22
C VAL A 55 5.79 10.12 -6.14
N TRP A 56 5.82 11.12 -5.28
CA TRP A 56 6.36 10.99 -3.93
C TRP A 56 5.32 10.28 -3.06
N LEU A 57 5.78 9.50 -2.09
CA LEU A 57 4.94 8.84 -1.12
C LEU A 57 5.42 9.19 0.28
N ASP A 58 4.49 9.57 1.12
CA ASP A 58 4.65 9.73 2.56
C ASP A 58 3.56 8.93 3.26
N TYR A 59 3.74 8.61 4.54
CA TYR A 59 2.76 7.82 5.26
C TYR A 59 2.76 8.09 6.77
N GLU A 60 1.63 7.81 7.40
CA GLU A 60 1.47 7.84 8.85
C GLU A 60 0.77 6.54 9.31
N VAL A 61 1.24 5.94 10.40
CA VAL A 61 0.54 4.85 11.08
C VAL A 61 -0.19 5.43 12.29
N ASN A 62 -1.51 5.30 12.29
CA ASN A 62 -2.35 5.76 13.38
C ASN A 62 -2.25 4.82 14.58
N ALA A 63 -2.68 5.30 15.75
CA ALA A 63 -2.62 4.54 16.99
C ALA A 63 -3.48 3.25 16.98
N ASP A 64 -4.49 3.18 16.11
CA ASP A 64 -5.32 2.00 15.90
C ASP A 64 -4.75 1.00 14.88
N GLY A 65 -3.56 1.28 14.32
CA GLY A 65 -2.90 0.47 13.30
C GLY A 65 -3.29 0.83 11.87
N SER A 66 -4.27 1.71 11.65
CA SER A 66 -4.61 2.16 10.28
C SER A 66 -3.46 2.94 9.65
N VAL A 67 -3.29 2.82 8.33
CA VAL A 67 -2.19 3.45 7.58
C VAL A 67 -2.77 4.53 6.69
N LEU A 68 -2.33 5.78 6.87
CA LEU A 68 -2.62 6.89 5.99
C LEU A 68 -1.49 7.04 4.97
N VAL A 69 -1.79 6.77 3.70
CA VAL A 69 -0.87 6.96 2.57
C VAL A 69 -1.12 8.31 1.94
N LYS A 70 -0.05 9.08 1.72
CA LYS A 70 -0.08 10.41 1.10
C LYS A 70 0.78 10.41 -0.16
N THR A 71 0.24 10.89 -1.28
CA THR A 71 0.93 10.93 -2.57
C THR A 71 1.03 12.36 -3.12
N TYR A 72 2.20 12.69 -3.66
CA TYR A 72 2.50 14.01 -4.20
C TYR A 72 3.12 13.91 -5.59
N HIS A 73 2.96 14.95 -6.39
CA HIS A 73 3.47 14.97 -7.75
C HIS A 73 5.00 14.97 -7.76
N ARG A 74 5.59 14.10 -8.58
CA ARG A 74 7.04 14.03 -8.76
C ARG A 74 7.42 14.33 -10.20
N ALA A 75 7.97 15.52 -10.43
CA ALA A 75 8.19 16.10 -11.76
C ALA A 75 9.54 15.72 -12.40
N HIS A 76 10.55 15.38 -11.59
CA HIS A 76 11.93 15.08 -12.03
C HIS A 76 12.59 16.20 -12.86
N PRO A 77 12.78 17.41 -12.30
CA PRO A 77 13.33 18.56 -13.06
C PRO A 77 14.73 18.32 -13.63
N GLU A 78 15.53 17.45 -12.99
CA GLU A 78 16.88 17.09 -13.42
C GLU A 78 16.90 16.11 -14.61
N ALA A 79 15.75 15.50 -14.96
CA ALA A 79 15.65 14.63 -16.12
C ALA A 79 15.62 15.45 -17.43
N PRO A 80 16.03 14.84 -18.57
CA PRO A 80 15.80 15.45 -19.88
C PRO A 80 14.33 15.81 -20.08
N THR A 81 14.02 16.89 -20.79
CA THR A 81 12.65 17.43 -20.94
C THR A 81 11.61 16.37 -21.36
N PHE A 82 11.97 15.42 -22.22
CA PHE A 82 11.07 14.35 -22.67
C PHE A 82 10.79 13.26 -21.62
N ALA A 83 11.56 13.24 -20.55
CA ALA A 83 11.52 12.29 -19.44
C ALA A 83 11.04 12.94 -18.13
N ARG A 84 10.76 14.25 -18.14
CA ARG A 84 10.15 14.93 -17.00
C ARG A 84 8.67 14.58 -16.94
N ASN A 85 8.19 14.34 -15.73
CA ASN A 85 6.77 14.14 -15.47
C ASN A 85 6.11 15.49 -15.18
N GLU A 86 6.28 16.48 -16.07
CA GLU A 86 5.68 17.82 -15.88
C GLU A 86 4.19 17.81 -16.25
N ARG A 87 3.34 18.40 -15.40
CA ARG A 87 1.89 18.54 -15.63
C ARG A 87 1.45 19.99 -15.49
N GLN A 88 0.60 20.44 -16.40
CA GLN A 88 0.11 21.82 -16.36
C GLN A 88 -0.69 22.08 -15.08
N GLY A 89 -0.30 23.11 -14.32
CA GLY A 89 -0.99 23.53 -13.10
C GLY A 89 -0.72 22.67 -11.87
N ILE A 90 0.28 21.78 -11.91
CA ILE A 90 0.71 20.95 -10.77
C ILE A 90 2.23 21.08 -10.64
N SER A 91 2.69 21.48 -9.46
CA SER A 91 4.09 21.61 -9.10
C SER A 91 4.63 20.34 -8.46
N ASP A 92 5.95 20.15 -8.47
CA ASP A 92 6.58 19.08 -7.69
C ASP A 92 6.24 19.24 -6.21
N GLY A 93 5.81 18.16 -5.56
CA GLY A 93 5.36 18.15 -4.18
C GLY A 93 3.88 18.52 -3.96
N ASP A 94 3.13 18.91 -5.00
CA ASP A 94 1.69 19.15 -4.84
C ASP A 94 0.92 17.83 -4.59
N PRO A 95 -0.08 17.81 -3.69
CA PRO A 95 -0.90 16.62 -3.47
C PRO A 95 -1.61 16.17 -4.76
N VAL A 96 -1.45 14.91 -5.14
CA VAL A 96 -2.11 14.34 -6.31
C VAL A 96 -2.55 12.93 -6.06
N ASP A 97 -3.66 12.55 -6.67
CA ASP A 97 -4.10 11.16 -6.68
C ASP A 97 -3.18 10.27 -7.52
N ILE A 98 -3.15 8.98 -7.19
CA ILE A 98 -2.46 7.94 -7.95
C ILE A 98 -2.97 7.97 -9.41
N PRO A 99 -2.09 7.96 -10.43
CA PRO A 99 -2.51 7.99 -11.83
C PRO A 99 -3.47 6.85 -12.18
N ARG A 100 -4.46 7.12 -13.05
CA ARG A 100 -5.60 6.21 -13.31
C ARG A 100 -5.25 4.78 -13.71
N ASP A 101 -4.12 4.57 -14.37
CA ASP A 101 -3.68 3.27 -14.88
C ASP A 101 -2.47 2.72 -14.10
N GLN A 102 -2.29 3.19 -12.87
CA GLN A 102 -1.19 2.85 -11.99
C GLN A 102 -1.73 2.52 -10.61
N PHE A 103 -0.95 1.79 -9.82
CA PHE A 103 -1.28 1.43 -8.46
C PHE A 103 -0.08 1.67 -7.54
N VAL A 104 -0.37 1.93 -6.27
CA VAL A 104 0.61 1.82 -5.19
C VAL A 104 0.30 0.52 -4.46
N SER A 105 1.26 -0.38 -4.37
CA SER A 105 1.12 -1.58 -3.54
C SER A 105 1.51 -1.23 -2.11
N VAL A 106 0.71 -1.64 -1.13
CA VAL A 106 1.00 -1.45 0.29
C VAL A 106 0.98 -2.80 0.98
N ARG A 107 2.07 -3.14 1.67
CA ARG A 107 2.22 -4.33 2.47
C ARG A 107 1.91 -3.97 3.90
N VAL A 108 0.86 -4.60 4.42
CA VAL A 108 0.33 -4.31 5.75
C VAL A 108 0.56 -5.50 6.67
N GLU A 109 0.77 -5.22 7.95
CA GLU A 109 0.78 -6.25 8.97
C GLU A 109 -0.67 -6.57 9.34
N MET A 110 -1.04 -7.84 9.35
CA MET A 110 -2.41 -8.25 9.66
C MET A 110 -2.55 -8.67 11.12
N PRO A 111 -3.68 -8.36 11.79
CA PRO A 111 -3.93 -8.84 13.15
C PRO A 111 -3.81 -10.36 13.26
N GLY A 112 -3.36 -10.85 14.41
CA GLY A 112 -3.21 -12.29 14.65
C GLY A 112 -4.54 -13.06 14.57
N ASP A 113 -5.68 -12.38 14.67
CA ASP A 113 -7.03 -12.89 14.49
C ASP A 113 -7.66 -12.41 13.17
N SER A 114 -6.87 -12.06 12.16
CA SER A 114 -7.37 -11.74 10.81
C SER A 114 -8.20 -12.89 10.23
N LEU A 115 -9.08 -12.57 9.27
CA LEU A 115 -9.94 -13.56 8.61
C LEU A 115 -9.14 -14.71 8.02
N TYR A 116 -7.99 -14.40 7.40
CA TYR A 116 -7.06 -15.37 6.88
C TYR A 116 -6.49 -16.29 7.97
N ASN A 117 -5.96 -15.71 9.06
CA ASN A 117 -5.39 -16.46 10.17
C ASN A 117 -6.43 -17.36 10.87
N GLN A 118 -7.68 -16.91 10.95
CA GLN A 118 -8.78 -17.74 11.46
C GLN A 118 -9.09 -18.93 10.54
N LYS A 119 -9.13 -18.71 9.22
CA LYS A 119 -9.35 -19.78 8.23
C LYS A 119 -8.23 -20.83 8.29
N LEU A 120 -6.96 -20.39 8.38
CA LEU A 120 -5.82 -21.31 8.54
C LEU A 120 -5.94 -22.17 9.81
N ARG A 121 -6.20 -21.56 10.96
CA ARG A 121 -6.37 -22.30 12.23
C ARG A 121 -7.53 -23.29 12.16
N ALA A 122 -8.63 -22.93 11.50
CA ALA A 122 -9.77 -23.83 11.33
C ALA A 122 -9.39 -25.06 10.49
N VAL A 123 -8.62 -24.87 9.41
CA VAL A 123 -8.11 -25.99 8.58
C VAL A 123 -7.14 -26.86 9.38
N GLU A 124 -6.20 -26.28 10.12
CA GLU A 124 -5.26 -27.02 10.97
C GLU A 124 -5.98 -27.89 12.01
N LEU A 125 -7.03 -27.35 12.65
CA LEU A 125 -7.85 -28.09 13.62
C LEU A 125 -8.60 -29.27 12.99
N ILE A 126 -9.11 -29.11 11.76
CA ILE A 126 -9.79 -30.19 11.03
C ILE A 126 -8.79 -31.31 10.71
N LEU A 127 -7.61 -30.97 10.20
CA LEU A 127 -6.57 -31.95 9.87
C LEU A 127 -6.07 -32.69 11.12
N ALA A 128 -5.85 -31.99 12.23
CA ALA A 128 -5.43 -32.60 13.48
C ALA A 128 -6.49 -33.53 14.11
N ALA A 129 -7.78 -33.29 13.83
CA ALA A 129 -8.87 -34.16 14.27
C ALA A 129 -8.95 -35.45 13.42
N ASP A 130 -8.73 -35.34 12.10
CA ASP A 130 -8.71 -36.48 11.16
C ASP A 130 -7.49 -37.41 11.40
N GLU A 131 -6.35 -36.88 11.83
CA GLU A 131 -5.16 -37.69 12.16
C GLU A 131 -5.28 -38.42 13.51
N GLY A 132 -6.27 -38.07 14.34
CA GLY A 132 -6.52 -38.65 15.65
C GLY A 132 -7.56 -39.79 15.69
N GLU A 133 -8.18 -40.11 14.54
CA GLU A 133 -9.18 -41.18 14.35
C GLU A 133 -8.58 -42.40 13.62
#